data_AF-A0A951GXT4-F1
#
_entry.id   AF-A0A951GXT4-F1
#
_cell.length_a   1.000
_cell.length_b   1.000
_cell.length_c   1.000
_cell.angle_alpha   90.00
_cell.angle_beta   90.00
_cell.angle_gamma   90.00
#
_symmetry.space_group_name_H-M   'P 1'
#
loop_
_entity.id
_entity.type
_entity.pdbx_description
1 polymer ?
#
loop_
_entity_poly.entity_id
_entity_poly.type
_entity_poly.pdbx_seq_one_letter_code
_entity_poly.pdbx_strand_id
1 'polypeptide(L)' 'MGLDNPLHLAFLLIILLLVFGAKRLPELGRSLGSGMRGFKESISGEAGPAQQIEPRDAAPAAAPTALSAPVEHPPVRPVA' A
#
# COMPACT_ATOMS: atom_id res chain seq x y z
N MET A 1 12.28 33.01 12.47
CA MET A 1 10.86 33.39 12.43
C MET A 1 10.35 33.07 11.03
N GLY A 2 9.69 31.94 10.82
CA GLY A 2 9.11 31.66 9.49
C GLY A 2 8.85 30.20 9.12
N LEU A 3 9.42 29.23 9.84
CA LEU A 3 9.18 27.79 9.57
C LEU A 3 8.12 27.19 10.50
N ASP A 4 7.87 27.87 11.62
CA ASP A 4 6.90 27.55 12.67
C ASP A 4 5.45 27.89 12.27
N ASN A 5 5.25 28.63 11.17
CA ASN A 5 3.92 28.91 10.68
C ASN A 5 3.40 27.69 9.89
N PRO A 6 2.32 27.02 10.34
CA PRO A 6 1.78 25.83 9.70
C PRO A 6 1.39 26.05 8.23
N LEU A 7 1.14 27.30 7.80
CA LEU A 7 0.90 27.62 6.39
C LEU A 7 2.12 27.36 5.50
N HIS A 8 3.34 27.58 5.97
CA HIS A 8 4.55 27.28 5.18
C HIS A 8 4.70 25.78 4.95
N LEU A 9 4.43 24.98 5.98
CA LEU A 9 4.45 23.52 5.87
C LEU A 9 3.36 23.02 4.93
N ALA A 10 2.15 23.60 4.98
CA ALA A 10 1.07 23.29 4.06
C ALA A 10 1.42 23.63 2.59
N PHE A 11 2.07 24.77 2.35
CA PHE A 11 2.56 25.15 1.03
C PHE A 11 3.59 24.16 0.48
N LEU A 12 4.56 23.75 1.30
CA LEU A 12 5.54 22.73 0.93
C LEU A 12 4.87 21.39 0.62
N LEU A 13 3.89 20.99 1.44
CA LEU A 13 3.11 19.77 1.22
C LEU A 13 2.38 19.81 -0.12
N ILE A 14 1.76 20.95 -0.45
CA ILE A 14 1.06 21.15 -1.73
C ILE A 14 2.00 20.99 -2.93
N ILE A 15 3.21 21.58 -2.87
CA ILE A 15 4.20 21.43 -3.95
C ILE A 15 4.62 19.95 -4.07
N LEU A 16 4.82 19.28 -2.94
CA LEU A 16 5.16 17.86 -2.90
C LEU A 16 4.02 16.99 -3.47
N LEU A 17 2.77 17.30 -3.15
CA LEU A 17 1.58 16.65 -3.73
C LEU A 17 1.48 16.90 -5.24
N LEU A 18 1.95 18.04 -5.74
CA LEU A 18 1.93 18.34 -7.16
C LEU A 18 2.96 17.50 -7.93
N VAL A 19 4.15 17.29 -7.33
CA VAL A 19 5.22 16.47 -7.93
C VAL A 19 4.96 14.97 -7.78
N PHE A 20 4.59 14.52 -6.59
CA PHE A 20 4.37 13.10 -6.27
C PHE A 20 2.94 12.64 -6.56
N GLY A 21 1.96 13.56 -6.57
CA GLY A 21 0.53 13.26 -6.70
C GLY A 21 -0.17 13.06 -5.36
N ALA A 22 -1.46 13.44 -5.30
CA ALA A 22 -2.30 13.33 -4.09
C ALA A 22 -2.47 11.89 -3.55
N LYS A 23 -2.26 10.87 -4.40
CA LYS A 23 -2.43 9.45 -4.04
C LYS A 23 -1.15 8.80 -3.52
N ARG A 24 0.04 9.30 -3.88
CA ARG A 24 1.33 8.70 -3.50
C ARG A 24 1.77 9.08 -2.09
N LEU A 25 1.50 10.30 -1.65
CA LEU A 25 1.83 10.73 -0.29
C LEU A 25 1.15 9.89 0.81
N PRO A 26 -0.17 9.62 0.77
CA PRO A 26 -0.82 8.77 1.76
C PRO A 26 -0.43 7.29 1.65
N GLU A 27 -0.09 6.81 0.45
CA GLU A 27 0.39 5.45 0.22
C GLU A 27 1.78 5.22 0.87
N LEU A 28 2.70 6.16 0.67
CA LEU A 28 4.02 6.16 1.33
C LEU A 28 3.91 6.38 2.84
N GLY A 29 3.00 7.26 3.29
CA GLY A 29 2.75 7.46 4.71
C GLY A 29 2.21 6.21 5.42
N ARG A 30 1.35 5.42 4.74
CA ARG A 30 0.86 4.14 5.29
C ARG A 30 1.97 3.10 5.44
N SER A 31 2.82 2.92 4.43
CA SER A 31 3.92 1.93 4.50
C SER A 31 4.98 2.32 5.55
N LEU A 32 5.36 3.61 5.58
CA LEU A 32 6.28 4.15 6.58
C LEU A 32 5.69 4.10 8.00
N GLY A 33 4.40 4.41 8.14
CA GLY A 33 3.69 4.37 9.42
C GLY A 33 3.62 2.97 10.01
N SER A 34 3.33 1.96 9.20
CA SER A 34 3.35 0.55 9.62
C SER A 34 4.74 0.09 10.08
N GLY A 35 5.79 0.45 9.35
CA GLY A 35 7.18 0.14 9.73
C GLY A 35 7.61 0.86 11.01
N MET A 36 7.28 2.16 11.13
CA MET A 36 7.57 2.96 12.31
C MET A 36 6.82 2.44 13.55
N ARG A 37 5.58 1.95 13.39
CA ARG A 37 4.80 1.37 14.49
C ARG A 37 5.45 0.09 15.02
N GLY A 38 5.86 -0.82 14.14
CA GLY A 38 6.58 -2.04 14.54
C GLY A 38 7.96 -1.75 15.14
N PHE A 39 8.65 -0.73 14.61
CA PHE A 39 9.89 -0.22 15.20
C PHE A 39 9.63 0.27 16.63
N LYS A 40 8.64 1.16 16.82
CA LYS A 40 8.24 1.69 18.13
C LYS A 40 7.89 0.59 19.12
N GLU A 41 7.15 -0.44 18.70
CA GLU A 41 6.81 -1.57 19.58
C GLU A 41 8.05 -2.35 20.01
N SER A 42 9.02 -2.53 19.11
CA SER A 42 10.27 -3.25 19.40
C SER A 42 11.19 -2.47 20.36
N ILE A 43 11.29 -1.15 20.21
CA ILE A 43 12.08 -0.29 21.12
C ILE A 43 11.36 0.03 22.44
N SER A 44 10.03 0.15 22.46
CA SER A 44 9.28 0.45 23.67
C SER A 44 8.91 -0.79 24.50
N GLY A 45 9.02 -2.00 23.95
CA GLY A 45 8.66 -3.25 24.65
C GLY A 45 7.17 -3.42 24.91
N GLU A 46 6.33 -2.47 24.49
CA GLU A 46 4.88 -2.52 24.56
C GLU A 46 4.35 -3.22 23.31
N ALA A 47 3.95 -4.48 23.45
CA ALA A 47 3.17 -5.18 22.43
C ALA A 47 1.73 -4.62 22.42
N GLY A 48 1.50 -3.54 21.67
CA GLY A 48 0.17 -2.99 21.43
C GLY A 48 -0.63 -3.86 20.44
N PRO A 49 -1.98 -3.89 20.51
CA PRO A 49 -2.78 -4.66 19.58
C PRO A 49 -2.58 -4.14 18.15
N ALA A 50 -2.03 -5.01 17.30
CA ALA A 50 -1.86 -4.78 15.87
C ALA A 50 -3.24 -4.62 15.21
N GLN A 51 -3.68 -3.38 14.99
CA GLN A 51 -4.85 -3.09 14.19
C GLN A 51 -4.53 -3.41 12.73
N GLN A 52 -5.07 -4.53 12.27
CA GLN A 52 -5.12 -4.96 10.89
C GLN A 52 -5.74 -3.85 10.03
N ILE A 53 -4.90 -3.14 9.28
CA ILE A 53 -5.37 -2.20 8.27
C ILE A 53 -5.76 -3.04 7.05
N GLU A 54 -6.99 -3.56 7.02
CA GLU A 54 -7.61 -3.99 5.77
C GLU A 54 -7.97 -2.74 4.94
N PRO A 55 -7.40 -2.54 3.74
CA PRO A 55 -7.84 -1.50 2.83
C PRO A 55 -9.16 -1.95 2.20
N ARG A 56 -10.28 -1.66 2.86
CA ARG A 56 -11.62 -1.95 2.32
C ARG A 56 -12.15 -0.89 1.36
N ASP A 57 -11.27 -0.07 0.77
CA ASP A 57 -11.62 0.96 -0.20
C ASP A 57 -10.58 1.06 -1.34
N ALA A 58 -10.37 -0.05 -2.04
CA ALA A 58 -10.10 -0.01 -3.47
C ALA A 58 -11.27 -0.72 -4.14
N ALA A 59 -12.21 0.06 -4.68
CA ALA A 59 -13.40 -0.42 -5.37
C ALA A 59 -13.09 -1.54 -6.39
N PRO A 60 -13.97 -2.54 -6.54
CA PRO A 60 -13.82 -3.60 -7.53
C PRO A 60 -13.99 -3.02 -8.94
N ALA A 61 -12.87 -2.74 -9.61
CA ALA A 61 -12.84 -2.35 -11.02
C ALA A 61 -11.70 -3.09 -11.74
N ALA A 62 -11.81 -4.42 -11.77
CA ALA A 62 -11.36 -5.27 -12.87
C ALA A 62 -11.78 -6.70 -12.50
N ALA A 63 -13.01 -7.07 -12.86
CA ALA A 63 -13.29 -8.48 -13.08
C ALA A 63 -12.28 -8.96 -14.14
N PRO A 64 -11.46 -9.99 -13.88
CA PRO A 64 -10.78 -10.66 -14.97
C PRO A 64 -11.88 -11.37 -15.76
N THR A 65 -12.39 -10.72 -16.80
CA THR A 65 -12.84 -11.44 -18.00
C THR A 65 -11.58 -11.99 -18.67
N ALA A 66 -10.91 -12.92 -17.99
CA ALA A 66 -10.03 -13.87 -18.64
C ALA A 66 -10.90 -15.10 -18.83
N LEU A 67 -11.28 -15.32 -20.09
CA LEU A 67 -11.92 -16.51 -20.60
C LEU A 67 -11.47 -17.75 -19.82
N SER A 68 -12.46 -18.48 -19.31
CA SER A 68 -12.56 -19.92 -19.41
C SER A 68 -11.23 -20.69 -19.40
N ALA A 69 -10.92 -21.28 -18.25
CA ALA A 69 -10.22 -22.58 -18.27
C ALA A 69 -11.03 -23.54 -19.16
N PRO A 70 -10.38 -24.39 -19.97
CA PRO A 70 -9.97 -25.65 -19.38
C PRO A 70 -8.54 -26.03 -19.75
N VAL A 71 -7.81 -26.36 -18.69
CA VAL A 71 -6.76 -27.36 -18.65
C VAL A 71 -7.01 -28.47 -19.67
N GLU A 72 -6.28 -28.45 -20.79
CA GLU A 72 -6.12 -29.61 -21.65
C GLU A 72 -5.01 -30.48 -21.03
N HIS A 73 -5.43 -31.52 -20.32
CA HIS A 73 -4.67 -32.71 -19.95
C HIS A 73 -5.43 -33.89 -20.60
N PRO A 74 -4.86 -35.10 -20.85
CA PRO A 74 -3.50 -35.58 -20.62
C PRO A 74 -3.03 -36.56 -21.77
N PRO A 75 -2.44 -37.76 -21.54
CA PRO A 75 -1.15 -38.18 -22.13
C PRO A 75 -1.25 -39.41 -23.07
N VAL A 76 -0.38 -39.56 -24.08
CA VAL A 76 0.07 -40.85 -24.68
C VAL A 76 1.06 -40.50 -25.80
N ARG A 77 2.18 -41.20 -26.04
CA ARG A 77 2.30 -42.62 -26.42
C ARG A 77 3.74 -43.14 -26.11
N PRO A 78 3.93 -44.37 -25.60
CA PRO A 78 5.19 -45.07 -25.74
C PRO A 78 5.20 -45.82 -27.09
N VAL A 79 6.23 -45.61 -27.92
CA VAL A 79 6.61 -46.39 -29.12
C VAL A 79 7.99 -45.84 -29.50
N ALA A 80 9.08 -46.59 -29.68
CA ALA A 80 9.42 -48.00 -29.55
C ALA A 80 10.93 -48.08 -29.27
#